data_AF-D7SBQ3-F1
#
_entry.id   AF-D7SBQ3-F1
#
_cell.length_a   1.000
_cell.length_b   1.000
_cell.length_c   1.000
_cell.angle_alpha   90.00
_cell.angle_beta   90.00
_cell.angle_gamma   90.00
#
_symmetry.space_group_name_H-M   'P 1'
#
loop_
_entity.id
_entity.type
_entity.pdbx_description
1 polymer ?
#
loop_
_entity_poly.entity_id
_entity_poly.type
_entity_poly.pdbx_seq_one_letter_code
_entity_poly.pdbx_strand_id
1 'polypeptide(L)'
;MALRFANALYEPLWNSAHIDHVQITVAEAVGLEGRAGYYDKAGALRDMVQNHILQLLCLVAMEPPASMNAEAVRDEKLKVLRSLKPIDTSNVEKLTVRGQYRAGASAGGPVKGYLEELEGGVSNTETF
;
A
#
# COMPACT_ATOMS: atom_id res chain seq x y z
N MET A 1 7.39 -3.67 -15.67
CA MET A 1 8.74 -3.59 -16.27
C MET A 1 8.69 -3.19 -17.74
N ALA A 2 8.07 -3.99 -18.61
CA ALA A 2 8.03 -3.72 -20.05
C ALA A 2 7.48 -2.32 -20.40
N LEU A 3 6.43 -1.85 -19.71
CA LEU A 3 5.84 -0.54 -20.00
C LEU A 3 6.83 0.64 -19.80
N ARG A 4 7.65 0.64 -18.74
CA ARG A 4 8.60 1.74 -18.47
C ARG A 4 9.90 1.60 -19.25
N PHE A 5 10.49 0.40 -19.28
CA PHE A 5 11.86 0.21 -19.77
C PHE A 5 11.96 -0.35 -21.18
N ALA A 6 10.87 -0.89 -21.74
CA ALA A 6 10.84 -1.36 -23.13
C ALA A 6 10.14 -0.38 -24.09
N ASN A 7 9.73 0.79 -23.60
CA ASN A 7 9.06 1.81 -24.39
C ASN A 7 9.83 3.13 -24.31
N ALA A 8 10.58 3.45 -25.37
CA ALA A 8 11.36 4.68 -25.49
C ALA A 8 10.51 5.97 -25.36
N LEU A 9 9.19 5.88 -25.57
CA LEU A 9 8.27 7.00 -25.38
C LEU A 9 8.04 7.34 -23.90
N TYR A 10 8.10 6.37 -23.00
CA TYR A 10 7.74 6.57 -21.59
C TYR A 10 8.93 6.85 -20.69
N GLU A 11 10.12 6.33 -21.03
CA GLU A 11 11.33 6.54 -20.23
C GLU A 11 11.66 8.03 -19.99
N PRO A 12 11.63 8.93 -20.99
CA PRO A 12 11.95 10.35 -20.78
C PRO A 12 10.94 11.09 -19.91
N LEU A 13 9.70 10.58 -19.86
CA LEU A 13 8.59 11.18 -19.12
C LEU A 13 8.51 10.67 -17.67
N TRP A 14 9.25 9.62 -17.31
CA TRP A 14 9.12 8.99 -16.00
C TRP A 14 9.99 9.65 -14.92
N ASN A 15 9.76 10.94 -14.66
CA ASN A 15 10.47 11.72 -13.66
C ASN A 15 9.62 12.89 -13.15
N SER A 16 10.08 13.57 -12.09
CA SER A 16 9.37 14.68 -11.45
C SER A 16 9.23 15.95 -12.30
N ALA A 17 9.89 16.04 -13.45
CA ALA A 17 9.67 17.15 -14.37
C ALA A 17 8.38 16.98 -15.20
N HIS A 18 7.83 15.76 -15.26
CA HIS A 18 6.66 15.43 -16.08
C HIS A 18 5.53 14.75 -15.29
N ILE A 19 5.86 14.08 -14.18
CA ILE A 19 4.90 13.42 -13.29
C ILE A 19 4.62 14.34 -12.10
N ASP A 20 3.37 14.74 -11.96
CA ASP A 20 2.87 15.49 -10.80
C ASP A 20 2.80 14.60 -9.54
N HIS A 21 2.11 13.47 -9.61
CA HIS A 21 2.05 12.48 -8.53
C HIS A 21 1.79 11.07 -9.06
N VAL A 22 2.01 10.09 -8.18
CA VAL A 22 1.67 8.69 -8.43
C VAL A 22 0.73 8.22 -7.33
N GLN A 23 -0.40 7.64 -7.72
CA GLN A 23 -1.36 7.04 -6.80
C GLN A 23 -1.37 5.52 -6.96
N ILE A 24 -1.21 4.80 -5.86
CA ILE A 24 -1.38 3.35 -5.78
C ILE A 24 -2.60 3.08 -4.91
N THR A 25 -3.58 2.35 -5.45
CA THR A 25 -4.83 2.05 -4.74
C THR A 25 -5.05 0.55 -4.73
N VAL A 26 -5.29 0.03 -3.53
CA VAL A 26 -5.75 -1.34 -3.31
C VAL A 26 -7.02 -1.23 -2.47
N ALA A 27 -8.14 -1.72 -3.00
CA ALA A 27 -9.43 -1.64 -2.35
C ALA A 27 -10.08 -3.02 -2.37
N GLU A 28 -10.59 -3.43 -1.21
CA GLU A 28 -11.23 -4.72 -1.01
C GLU A 28 -12.69 -4.49 -0.61
N ALA A 29 -13.57 -5.36 -1.11
CA ALA A 29 -15.00 -5.32 -0.78
C ALA A 29 -15.35 -6.23 0.42
N VAL A 30 -14.38 -6.98 0.93
CA VAL A 30 -14.53 -7.99 1.98
C VAL A 30 -14.16 -7.43 3.35
N GLY A 31 -14.81 -7.94 4.39
CA GLY A 31 -14.51 -7.62 5.80
C GLY A 31 -13.42 -8.53 6.38
N LEU A 32 -13.54 -8.91 7.66
CA LEU A 32 -12.53 -9.73 8.34
C LEU A 32 -12.47 -11.19 7.89
N GLU A 33 -13.53 -11.73 7.28
CA GLU A 33 -13.62 -13.10 6.74
C GLU A 33 -13.02 -14.20 7.65
N GLY A 34 -13.23 -14.10 8.97
CA GLY A 34 -12.73 -15.07 9.95
C GLY A 34 -11.25 -14.90 10.35
N ARG A 35 -10.54 -13.89 9.82
CA ARG A 35 -9.17 -13.51 10.20
C ARG A 35 -9.10 -12.50 11.34
N ALA A 36 -10.23 -12.24 12.00
CA ALA A 36 -10.42 -11.18 12.99
C ALA A 36 -9.28 -11.08 14.03
N GLY A 37 -8.93 -12.19 14.70
CA GLY A 37 -7.91 -12.19 15.74
C GLY A 37 -6.46 -11.95 15.26
N TYR A 38 -6.15 -12.24 14.00
CA TYR A 38 -4.87 -11.89 13.39
C TYR A 38 -4.87 -10.43 12.95
N TYR A 39 -5.93 -10.03 12.24
CA TYR A 39 -6.03 -8.71 11.64
C TYR A 39 -6.03 -7.61 12.70
N ASP A 40 -6.67 -7.85 13.85
CA ASP A 40 -6.70 -6.89 14.98
C ASP A 40 -5.33 -6.59 15.60
N LYS A 41 -4.30 -7.39 15.28
CA LYS A 41 -2.90 -7.10 15.67
C LYS A 41 -2.10 -6.50 14.54
N ALA A 42 -2.49 -6.77 13.30
CA ALA A 42 -1.77 -6.35 12.11
C ALA A 42 -2.21 -4.95 11.65
N GLY A 43 -3.51 -4.80 11.38
CA GLY A 43 -4.12 -3.67 10.69
C GLY A 43 -3.77 -3.62 9.20
N ALA A 44 -4.46 -2.75 8.45
CA ALA A 44 -4.22 -2.57 7.02
C ALA A 44 -2.76 -2.16 6.70
N LEU A 45 -2.11 -1.42 7.61
CA LEU A 45 -0.73 -0.98 7.43
C LEU A 45 0.25 -2.16 7.33
N ARG A 46 0.12 -3.17 8.20
CA ARG A 46 1.03 -4.33 8.19
C ARG A 46 0.59 -5.42 7.22
N ASP A 47 -0.71 -5.57 7.00
CA ASP A 47 -1.25 -6.61 6.11
C ASP A 47 -1.00 -6.26 4.63
N MET A 48 -1.14 -4.98 4.25
CA MET A 48 -1.13 -4.55 2.85
C MET A 48 -0.07 -3.50 2.49
N VAL A 49 0.15 -2.50 3.35
CA VAL A 49 1.02 -1.38 3.00
C VAL A 49 2.49 -1.77 3.06
N GLN A 50 2.94 -2.35 4.18
CA GLN A 50 4.34 -2.66 4.46
C GLN A 50 4.95 -3.64 3.46
N ASN A 51 4.15 -4.56 2.93
CA ASN A 51 4.57 -5.60 2.00
C ASN A 51 4.14 -5.24 0.57
N HIS A 52 2.87 -5.40 0.20
CA HIS A 52 2.37 -5.40 -1.16
C HIS A 52 2.51 -4.03 -1.82
N ILE A 53 1.99 -2.97 -1.18
CA ILE A 53 2.05 -1.62 -1.74
C ILE A 53 3.50 -1.13 -1.80
N LEU A 54 4.31 -1.42 -0.79
CA LEU A 54 5.73 -1.04 -0.79
C LEU A 54 6.51 -1.74 -1.92
N GLN A 55 6.19 -3.00 -2.22
CA GLN A 55 6.79 -3.71 -3.36
C GLN A 55 6.36 -3.09 -4.70
N LEU A 56 5.09 -2.71 -4.86
CA LEU A 56 4.60 -2.00 -6.04
C LEU A 56 5.28 -0.64 -6.20
N LEU A 57 5.39 0.14 -5.11
CA LEU A 57 6.12 1.41 -5.08
C LEU A 57 7.55 1.23 -5.60
N CYS A 58 8.25 0.21 -5.13
CA CYS A 58 9.62 -0.06 -5.59
C CYS A 58 9.68 -0.32 -7.10
N LEU A 59 8.75 -1.11 -7.65
CA LEU A 59 8.73 -1.40 -9.09
C LEU A 59 8.38 -0.16 -9.95
N VAL A 60 7.53 0.71 -9.39
CA VAL A 60 7.07 1.95 -10.03
C VAL A 60 8.14 3.04 -9.99
N ALA A 61 8.92 3.12 -8.91
CA ALA A 61 9.87 4.21 -8.68
C ALA A 61 11.33 3.88 -9.00
N MET A 62 11.70 2.61 -9.13
CA MET A 62 13.10 2.23 -9.36
C MET A 62 13.63 2.71 -10.71
N GLU A 63 14.95 2.91 -10.77
CA GLU A 63 15.69 3.17 -12.00
C GLU A 63 15.72 1.92 -12.91
N PRO A 64 16.07 2.08 -14.20
CA PRO A 64 16.33 0.95 -15.07
C PRO A 64 17.46 0.07 -14.48
N PRO A 65 17.21 -1.22 -14.21
CA PRO A 65 18.25 -2.09 -13.69
C PRO A 65 19.29 -2.39 -14.77
N ALA A 66 20.54 -2.64 -14.35
CA ALA A 66 21.63 -2.99 -15.25
C ALA A 66 21.36 -4.27 -16.09
N SER A 67 20.46 -5.14 -15.59
CA SER A 67 19.92 -6.27 -16.35
C SER A 67 18.59 -6.74 -15.74
N MET A 68 17.91 -7.67 -16.41
CA MET A 68 16.66 -8.28 -15.92
C MET A 68 16.87 -9.46 -14.96
N ASN A 69 18.10 -9.71 -14.51
CA ASN A 69 18.34 -10.75 -13.50
C ASN A 69 17.79 -10.32 -12.12
N ALA A 70 17.53 -11.29 -11.26
CA ALA A 70 16.84 -11.05 -9.99
C ALA A 70 17.60 -10.10 -9.05
N GLU A 71 18.94 -10.21 -9.00
CA GLU A 71 19.78 -9.37 -8.13
C GLU A 71 19.83 -7.92 -8.60
N ALA A 72 19.99 -7.67 -9.91
CA ALA A 72 19.99 -6.31 -10.46
C ALA A 72 18.65 -5.60 -10.22
N VAL A 73 17.52 -6.31 -10.36
CA VAL A 73 16.20 -5.75 -10.04
C VAL A 73 16.07 -5.48 -8.53
N ARG A 74 16.57 -6.39 -7.69
CA ARG A 74 16.55 -6.23 -6.24
C ARG A 74 17.36 -5.01 -5.79
N ASP A 75 18.52 -4.78 -6.38
CA ASP A 75 19.38 -3.65 -6.07
C ASP A 75 18.67 -2.32 -6.33
N GLU A 76 17.99 -2.18 -7.48
CA GLU A 76 17.24 -0.95 -7.76
C GLU A 76 16.05 -0.75 -6.82
N LYS A 77 15.35 -1.84 -6.44
CA LYS A 77 14.29 -1.76 -5.42
C LYS A 77 14.84 -1.32 -4.05
N LEU A 78 16.03 -1.80 -3.65
CA LEU A 78 16.67 -1.39 -2.41
C LEU A 78 17.08 0.08 -2.41
N LYS A 79 17.52 0.62 -3.56
CA LYS A 79 17.81 2.05 -3.69
C LYS A 79 16.56 2.91 -3.46
N VAL A 80 15.41 2.50 -3.98
CA VAL A 80 14.13 3.17 -3.70
C VAL A 80 13.86 3.18 -2.21
N LEU A 81 13.89 2.01 -1.54
CA LEU A 81 13.61 1.91 -0.10
C LEU A 81 14.52 2.79 0.76
N ARG A 82 15.83 2.84 0.43
CA ARG A 82 16.80 3.69 1.12
C ARG A 82 16.58 5.19 0.90
N SER A 83 15.88 5.56 -0.18
CA SER A 83 15.59 6.95 -0.54
C SER A 83 14.26 7.45 0.02
N LEU A 84 13.44 6.57 0.60
CA LEU A 84 12.17 6.96 1.22
C LEU A 84 12.43 7.80 2.47
N LYS A 85 11.69 8.90 2.61
CA LYS A 85 11.68 9.70 3.83
C LYS A 85 10.87 8.95 4.90
N PRO A 86 11.42 8.73 6.10
CA PRO A 86 10.68 8.07 7.18
C PRO A 86 9.43 8.86 7.59
N ILE A 87 8.36 8.12 7.88
CA ILE A 87 7.18 8.64 8.58
C ILE A 87 7.41 8.37 10.07
N ASP A 88 7.46 9.42 10.88
CA ASP A 88 7.75 9.36 12.31
C ASP A 88 6.69 10.13 13.12
N THR A 89 6.85 10.16 14.44
CA THR A 89 5.88 10.79 15.34
C THR A 89 5.69 12.29 15.11
N SER A 90 6.64 12.97 14.46
CA SER A 90 6.54 14.40 14.17
C SER A 90 5.70 14.71 12.92
N ASN A 91 5.52 13.74 12.02
CA ASN A 91 4.87 13.96 10.73
C ASN A 91 3.72 12.99 10.41
N VAL A 92 3.56 11.91 11.18
CA VAL A 92 2.57 10.84 10.93
C VAL A 92 1.14 11.37 10.81
N GLU A 93 0.74 12.33 11.66
CA GLU A 93 -0.62 12.90 11.64
C GLU A 93 -0.90 13.72 10.37
N LYS A 94 0.13 14.22 9.69
CA LYS A 94 0.01 15.03 8.47
C LYS A 94 0.10 14.19 7.20
N LEU A 95 0.82 13.09 7.25
CA LEU A 95 1.15 12.26 6.09
C LEU A 95 0.31 11.00 5.98
N THR A 96 -0.45 10.65 7.03
CA THR A 96 -1.26 9.43 7.05
C THR A 96 -2.68 9.74 7.47
N VAL A 97 -3.60 8.92 6.96
CA VAL A 97 -4.99 8.88 7.40
C VAL A 97 -5.27 7.42 7.73
N ARG A 98 -5.90 7.18 8.89
CA ARG A 98 -6.33 5.84 9.32
C ARG A 98 -7.85 5.85 9.45
N GLY A 99 -8.48 4.79 8.95
CA GLY A 99 -9.91 4.58 9.06
C GLY A 99 -10.24 3.22 9.67
N GLN A 100 -11.45 3.09 10.21
CA GLN A 100 -12.03 1.82 10.63
C GLN A 100 -13.45 1.76 10.08
N TYR A 101 -13.76 0.74 9.27
CA TYR A 101 -15.08 0.62 8.66
C TYR A 101 -16.16 0.38 9.72
N ARG A 102 -17.34 0.94 9.45
CA ARG A 102 -18.54 0.80 10.28
C ARG A 102 -19.60 0.05 9.52
N ALA A 103 -20.68 -0.31 10.22
CA ALA A 103 -21.84 -0.92 9.60
C ALA A 103 -22.32 -0.09 8.41
N GLY A 104 -22.69 -0.77 7.33
CA GLY A 104 -22.98 -0.15 6.05
C GLY A 104 -23.72 -1.09 5.11
N ALA A 105 -23.72 -0.76 3.82
CA ALA A 105 -24.29 -1.58 2.78
C ALA A 105 -23.22 -1.94 1.74
N SER A 106 -23.15 -3.22 1.38
CA SER A 106 -22.35 -3.72 0.26
C SER A 106 -23.28 -4.28 -0.82
N ALA A 107 -22.72 -4.73 -1.95
CA ALA A 107 -23.49 -5.40 -2.99
C ALA A 107 -24.25 -6.65 -2.47
N GLY A 108 -23.78 -7.28 -1.39
CA GLY A 108 -24.43 -8.42 -0.74
C GLY A 108 -25.50 -8.05 0.31
N GLY A 109 -25.79 -6.76 0.50
CA GLY A 109 -26.73 -6.27 1.50
C GLY A 109 -26.06 -5.61 2.71
N PRO A 110 -26.75 -5.52 3.86
CA PRO A 110 -26.21 -4.88 5.05
C PRO A 110 -25.00 -5.66 5.59
N VAL A 111 -23.92 -4.94 5.89
CA VAL A 111 -22.68 -5.48 6.47
C VAL A 111 -22.44 -4.89 7.84
N LYS A 112 -21.84 -5.68 8.72
CA LYS A 112 -21.50 -5.28 10.09
C LYS A 112 -20.31 -4.34 10.12
N GLY A 113 -20.19 -3.57 11.19
CA GLY A 113 -18.98 -2.79 11.46
C GLY A 113 -17.83 -3.66 11.98
N TYR A 114 -16.60 -3.15 11.89
CA TYR A 114 -15.42 -3.88 12.35
C TYR A 114 -15.53 -4.36 13.81
N LEU A 115 -15.96 -3.48 14.73
CA LEU A 115 -16.13 -3.83 16.16
C LEU A 115 -17.26 -4.85 16.40
N GLU A 116 -18.27 -4.88 15.54
CA GLU A 116 -19.36 -5.86 15.61
C GLU A 116 -18.88 -7.25 15.13
N GLU A 117 -17.98 -7.28 14.14
CA GLU A 117 -17.30 -8.49 13.70
C GLU A 117 -16.28 -9.01 14.72
N LEU A 118 -15.76 -8.13 15.58
CA LEU A 118 -14.94 -8.47 16.76
C LEU A 118 -15.74 -8.84 18.01
N GLU A 119 -17.06 -9.08 17.87
CA GLU A 119 -17.94 -9.47 18.97
C GLU A 119 -18.03 -8.43 20.11
N GLY A 120 -17.93 -7.13 19.80
CA GLY A 120 -18.23 -6.04 20.74
C GLY A 120 -17.06 -5.57 21.61
N GLY A 121 -15.83 -5.81 21.18
CA GLY A 121 -14.63 -5.31 21.85
C GLY A 121 -14.31 -3.83 21.61
N VAL A 122 -13.25 -3.35 22.24
CA VAL A 122 -12.63 -2.03 21.96
C VAL A 122 -11.38 -2.29 21.13
N SER A 123 -11.34 -1.78 19.90
CA SER A 123 -10.16 -1.85 19.03
C SER A 123 -9.92 -0.53 18.30
N ASN A 124 -8.64 -0.14 18.26
CA ASN A 124 -8.15 1.03 17.52
C ASN A 124 -7.43 0.62 16.22
N THR A 125 -7.61 -0.63 15.78
CA THR A 125 -6.97 -1.18 14.58
C THR A 125 -7.57 -0.54 13.33
N GLU A 126 -6.70 -0.09 12.43
CA GLU A 126 -7.10 0.47 11.15
C GLU A 126 -7.44 -0.61 10.14
N THR A 127 -8.48 -0.36 9.36
CA THR A 127 -8.91 -1.15 8.20
C THR A 127 -8.76 -0.36 6.90
N PHE A 128 -8.22 0.86 6.99
CA PHE A 128 -7.93 1.79 5.90
C PHE A 128 -6.72 2.63 6.30
#